data_AF-A0A1B8AVK8-F1
#
_entry.id   AF-A0A1B8AVK8-F1
#
_cell.length_a   1.000
_cell.length_b   1.000
_cell.length_c   1.000
_cell.angle_alpha   90.00
_cell.angle_beta   90.00
_cell.angle_gamma   90.00
#
_symmetry.space_group_name_H-M   'P 1'
#
loop_
_entity.id
_entity.type
_entity.pdbx_description
1 polymer ?
#
loop_
_entity_poly.entity_id
_entity_poly.type
_entity_poly.pdbx_seq_one_letter_code
_entity_poly.pdbx_strand_id
1 'polypeptide(L)'
;MRLINTKTLKLEEFQSHIPIYAILSHTWGDEEVSFVEWQESLSDVRLKSGFDKIQKSCYQARVDGYDYLWCDTNCIDKRSSAELSEAINSMFSWYRNSAICYAYLADVQPGDLQSFSSPRWFTRGWTLQELLAPKALIFFAKDWSVFGTRDSLSEKIFEITKIKRDRTGDNIHQVSVSERMSWVSHRETTRVEDIAYCMLGIFDINMPLLYGEGNKAFIRLQEEIIRVSNDQSIFCWDWNRDHVPENWPSMLSPSPKTFENSGSYYRPPWANDSLSYTTSNSGLSISLKLLTIAYTRTLWPTTAYRSFDSKGCRYLAVLDVACHDTKQHVAIVLQKLPLSRRYARFPFPHRPTPINNVSGVPLSSLYVAGPRDQQLLMSQSPMSINAPKFGVFVTVSFPTKISAISTKPEVDHHCWTHALRPFTDTLFGAVFVVKLVVDLPSGQPSTDSIAVFCFIGVDATSIEEFFCQILEVRSTADDRSAVEENVSYYESKIRESVRSSGFPDGKGSRSPSDFMSISDEVVWLHSGSWVRVSDNSRVSVAHITIPMVPPFRFPPKVKPDLLST
;
A
#
# COMPACT_ATOMS: atom_id res chain seq x y z
N MET A 1 -5.00 31.56 -25.07
CA MET A 1 -6.37 31.20 -24.59
C MET A 1 -7.38 31.58 -25.67
N ARG A 2 -8.39 30.74 -25.94
CA ARG A 2 -9.50 31.07 -26.85
C ARG A 2 -10.78 31.34 -26.09
N LEU A 3 -11.56 32.31 -26.54
CA LEU A 3 -12.82 32.72 -25.93
C LEU A 3 -13.91 32.82 -27.00
N ILE A 4 -15.16 32.59 -26.60
CA ILE A 4 -16.34 32.78 -27.43
C ILE A 4 -16.80 34.22 -27.28
N ASN A 5 -16.90 34.93 -28.40
CA ASN A 5 -17.60 36.22 -28.43
C ASN A 5 -19.10 35.98 -28.25
N THR A 6 -19.66 36.49 -27.16
CA THR A 6 -21.05 36.19 -26.76
C THR A 6 -22.11 36.75 -27.70
N LYS A 7 -21.76 37.72 -28.55
CA LYS A 7 -22.65 38.34 -29.55
C LYS A 7 -22.60 37.59 -30.88
N THR A 8 -21.39 37.26 -31.36
CA THR A 8 -21.20 36.66 -32.69
C THR A 8 -21.11 35.13 -32.65
N LEU A 9 -20.91 34.55 -31.46
CA LEU A 9 -20.59 33.14 -31.21
C LEU A 9 -19.30 32.65 -31.89
N LYS A 10 -18.46 33.55 -32.41
CA LYS A 10 -17.17 33.19 -32.98
C LYS A 10 -16.13 32.97 -31.87
N LEU A 11 -15.20 32.06 -32.13
CA LEU A 11 -14.02 31.87 -31.29
C LEU A 11 -12.95 32.90 -31.67
N GLU A 12 -12.43 33.59 -30.66
CA GLU A 12 -11.36 34.58 -30.76
C GLU A 12 -10.17 34.14 -29.89
N GLU A 13 -8.95 34.31 -30.39
CA GLU A 13 -7.73 33.87 -29.71
C GLU A 13 -6.96 35.04 -29.11
N PHE A 14 -6.52 34.87 -27.86
CA PHE A 14 -5.78 35.85 -27.09
C PHE A 14 -4.49 35.21 -26.56
N GLN A 15 -3.34 35.73 -27.01
CA GLN A 15 -2.01 35.34 -26.53
C GLN A 15 -1.59 36.16 -25.30
N SER A 16 -1.97 37.42 -25.26
CA SER A 16 -1.76 38.36 -24.15
C SER A 16 -2.98 39.27 -24.02
N HIS A 17 -3.09 40.01 -22.91
CA HIS A 17 -4.21 40.94 -22.67
C HIS A 17 -5.58 40.26 -22.79
N ILE A 18 -5.74 39.15 -22.08
CA ILE A 18 -7.00 38.39 -22.06
C ILE A 18 -8.11 39.32 -21.54
N PRO A 19 -9.20 39.53 -22.30
CA PRO A 19 -10.29 40.41 -21.88
C PRO A 19 -10.99 39.85 -20.65
N ILE A 20 -11.83 40.63 -19.99
CA ILE A 20 -12.68 40.10 -18.92
C ILE A 20 -13.68 39.11 -19.53
N TYR A 21 -13.80 37.92 -18.95
CA TYR A 21 -14.66 36.84 -19.46
C TYR A 21 -15.45 36.15 -18.34
N ALA A 22 -16.61 35.61 -18.71
CA ALA A 22 -17.33 34.62 -17.94
C ALA A 22 -16.83 33.21 -18.30
N ILE A 23 -17.04 32.22 -17.43
CA ILE A 23 -16.63 30.83 -17.68
C ILE A 23 -17.80 29.86 -17.41
N LEU A 24 -17.97 28.87 -18.29
CA LEU A 24 -18.97 27.82 -18.13
C LEU A 24 -18.36 26.59 -17.46
N SER A 25 -18.96 26.16 -16.35
CA SER A 25 -18.73 24.89 -15.68
C SER A 25 -19.92 23.97 -15.93
N HIS A 26 -19.69 22.75 -16.40
CA HIS A 26 -20.77 21.81 -16.70
C HIS A 26 -20.27 20.36 -16.73
N THR A 27 -21.20 19.41 -16.65
CA THR A 27 -20.86 18.00 -16.93
C THR A 27 -21.17 17.68 -18.39
N TRP A 28 -20.21 17.06 -19.08
CA TRP A 28 -20.40 16.63 -20.47
C TRP A 28 -21.53 15.59 -20.57
N GLY A 29 -22.41 15.79 -21.55
CA GLY A 29 -23.40 14.82 -22.02
C GLY A 29 -23.00 14.20 -23.36
N ASP A 30 -23.97 13.57 -24.04
CA ASP A 30 -23.70 12.82 -25.27
C ASP A 30 -23.51 13.70 -26.51
N GLU A 31 -24.09 14.92 -26.50
CA GLU A 31 -24.08 15.84 -27.64
C GLU A 31 -23.29 17.11 -27.33
N GLU A 32 -22.09 16.99 -26.77
CA GLU A 32 -21.19 18.14 -26.63
C GLU A 32 -20.71 18.63 -28.00
N VAL A 33 -20.37 19.92 -28.06
CA VAL A 33 -19.84 20.54 -29.28
C VAL A 33 -18.33 20.69 -29.15
N SER A 34 -17.61 20.03 -30.04
CA SER A 34 -16.16 20.16 -30.12
C SER A 34 -15.73 21.48 -30.76
N PHE A 35 -14.45 21.82 -30.61
CA PHE A 35 -13.86 22.97 -31.31
C PHE A 35 -14.10 22.96 -32.82
N VAL A 36 -13.89 21.80 -33.47
CA VAL A 36 -14.01 21.64 -34.93
C VAL A 36 -15.44 21.88 -35.39
N GLU A 37 -16.38 21.22 -34.72
CA GLU A 37 -17.81 21.36 -35.02
C GLU A 37 -18.28 22.81 -34.85
N TRP A 38 -17.76 23.52 -33.84
CA TRP A 38 -18.08 24.91 -33.61
C TRP A 38 -17.59 25.84 -34.74
N GLN A 39 -16.50 25.48 -35.44
CA GLN A 39 -15.95 26.28 -36.54
C GLN A 39 -16.56 25.97 -37.91
N GLU A 40 -16.89 24.71 -38.19
CA GLU A 40 -17.16 24.25 -39.56
C GLU A 40 -18.64 24.34 -39.99
N SER A 41 -19.61 24.09 -39.09
CA SER A 41 -21.03 24.10 -39.46
C SER A 41 -21.96 24.37 -38.27
N LEU A 42 -22.56 25.56 -38.21
CA LEU A 42 -23.50 25.91 -37.15
C LEU A 42 -24.91 25.31 -37.34
N SER A 43 -25.29 24.84 -38.53
CA SER A 43 -26.68 24.40 -38.78
C SER A 43 -27.02 23.10 -38.05
N ASP A 44 -26.17 22.08 -38.15
CA ASP A 44 -26.41 20.77 -37.50
C ASP A 44 -26.02 20.81 -36.02
N VAL A 45 -25.01 21.61 -35.69
CA VAL A 45 -24.51 21.79 -34.32
C VAL A 45 -25.54 22.48 -33.43
N ARG A 46 -26.38 23.37 -33.97
CA ARG A 46 -27.46 24.05 -33.22
C ARG A 46 -28.50 23.11 -32.63
N LEU A 47 -28.63 21.90 -33.16
CA LEU A 47 -29.57 20.89 -32.64
C LEU A 47 -29.02 20.14 -31.43
N LYS A 48 -27.70 20.20 -31.20
CA LYS A 48 -27.05 19.51 -30.09
C LYS A 48 -27.36 20.18 -28.76
N SER A 49 -27.68 19.37 -27.75
CA SER A 49 -27.89 19.88 -26.39
C SER A 49 -26.67 20.60 -25.79
N GLY A 50 -25.44 20.23 -26.18
CA GLY A 50 -24.22 20.97 -25.80
C GLY A 50 -24.18 22.41 -26.35
N PHE A 51 -24.74 22.65 -27.54
CA PHE A 51 -24.81 23.99 -28.13
C PHE A 51 -25.74 24.89 -27.32
N ASP A 52 -26.91 24.39 -26.92
CA ASP A 52 -27.89 25.14 -26.13
C ASP A 52 -27.29 25.63 -24.80
N LYS A 53 -26.50 24.79 -24.12
CA LYS A 53 -25.79 25.17 -22.88
C LYS A 53 -24.87 26.36 -23.10
N ILE A 54 -24.06 26.31 -24.16
CA ILE A 54 -23.09 27.36 -24.48
C ILE A 54 -23.81 28.64 -24.93
N GLN A 55 -24.88 28.51 -25.73
CA GLN A 55 -25.67 29.65 -26.18
C GLN A 55 -26.36 30.37 -25.00
N LYS A 56 -26.97 29.61 -24.08
CA LYS A 56 -27.58 30.17 -22.87
C LYS A 56 -26.55 30.78 -21.92
N SER A 57 -25.37 30.18 -21.82
CA SER A 57 -24.22 30.79 -21.11
C SER A 57 -23.80 32.12 -21.74
N CYS A 58 -23.73 32.20 -23.07
CA CYS A 58 -23.42 33.45 -23.78
C CYS A 58 -24.52 34.50 -23.58
N TYR A 59 -25.78 34.09 -23.53
CA TYR A 59 -26.88 34.98 -23.19
C TYR A 59 -26.73 35.52 -21.76
N GLN A 60 -26.51 34.66 -20.78
CA GLN A 60 -26.31 35.06 -19.39
C GLN A 60 -25.08 35.97 -19.22
N ALA A 61 -23.97 35.65 -19.88
CA ALA A 61 -22.77 36.49 -19.90
C ALA A 61 -23.08 37.92 -20.37
N ARG A 62 -23.88 38.08 -21.44
CA ARG A 62 -24.29 39.40 -21.93
C ARG A 62 -25.20 40.14 -20.96
N VAL A 63 -26.12 39.44 -20.31
CA VAL A 63 -26.99 40.03 -19.28
C VAL A 63 -26.14 40.60 -18.14
N ASP A 64 -25.08 39.88 -17.76
CA ASP A 64 -24.16 40.29 -16.69
C ASP A 64 -23.05 41.26 -17.16
N GLY A 65 -23.06 41.66 -18.44
CA GLY A 65 -22.15 42.66 -19.01
C GLY A 65 -20.81 42.13 -19.54
N TYR A 66 -20.67 40.82 -19.73
CA TYR A 66 -19.47 40.19 -20.26
C TYR A 66 -19.58 39.90 -21.76
N ASP A 67 -18.63 40.41 -22.55
CA ASP A 67 -18.58 40.18 -23.99
C ASP A 67 -17.99 38.81 -24.38
N TYR A 68 -17.28 38.16 -23.45
CA TYR A 68 -16.57 36.91 -23.70
C TYR A 68 -16.95 35.79 -22.73
N LEU A 69 -17.02 34.56 -23.25
CA LEU A 69 -17.25 33.33 -22.49
C LEU A 69 -16.16 32.29 -22.80
N TRP A 70 -15.70 31.55 -21.79
CA TRP A 70 -14.88 30.35 -21.99
C TRP A 70 -15.68 29.07 -21.71
N CYS A 71 -15.46 28.03 -22.52
CA CYS A 71 -16.02 26.69 -22.34
C CYS A 71 -15.02 25.61 -22.80
N ASP A 72 -14.75 24.62 -21.96
CA ASP A 72 -13.73 23.58 -22.19
C ASP A 72 -14.03 22.66 -23.40
N THR A 73 -15.30 22.55 -23.80
CA THR A 73 -15.71 21.69 -24.92
C THR A 73 -15.24 22.20 -26.27
N ASN A 74 -15.36 23.51 -26.51
CA ASN A 74 -15.10 24.14 -27.80
C ASN A 74 -13.97 25.19 -27.81
N CYS A 75 -13.50 25.68 -26.65
CA CYS A 75 -12.37 26.62 -26.58
C CYS A 75 -10.99 25.93 -26.57
N ILE A 76 -10.95 24.59 -26.55
CA ILE A 76 -9.72 23.79 -26.56
C ILE A 76 -9.77 22.85 -27.78
N ASP A 77 -8.71 22.83 -28.60
CA ASP A 77 -8.56 21.85 -29.67
C ASP A 77 -7.92 20.60 -29.08
N LYS A 78 -8.78 19.67 -28.68
CA LYS A 78 -8.36 18.40 -28.05
C LYS A 78 -7.59 17.48 -29.01
N ARG A 79 -7.51 17.80 -30.31
CA ARG A 79 -6.67 17.09 -31.28
C ARG A 79 -5.20 17.52 -31.18
N SER A 80 -4.94 18.73 -30.69
CA SER A 80 -3.59 19.24 -30.43
C SER A 80 -3.16 18.81 -29.02
N SER A 81 -2.25 17.84 -28.94
CA SER A 81 -1.71 17.38 -27.64
C SER A 81 -0.98 18.49 -26.89
N ALA A 82 -0.30 19.37 -27.61
CA ALA A 82 0.38 20.53 -27.03
C ALA A 82 -0.64 21.49 -26.38
N GLU A 83 -1.71 21.83 -27.10
CA GLU A 83 -2.74 22.72 -26.55
C GLU A 83 -3.51 22.07 -25.41
N LEU A 84 -3.88 20.79 -25.54
CA LEU A 84 -4.55 20.07 -24.47
C LEU A 84 -3.70 20.06 -23.19
N SER A 85 -2.39 19.86 -23.32
CA SER A 85 -1.45 19.90 -22.21
C SER A 85 -1.35 21.29 -21.57
N GLU A 86 -1.24 22.34 -22.38
CA GLU A 86 -1.25 23.73 -21.91
C GLU A 86 -2.56 24.06 -21.18
N ALA A 87 -3.70 23.65 -21.76
CA ALA A 87 -5.02 23.92 -21.23
C ALA A 87 -5.25 23.25 -19.87
N ILE A 88 -4.91 21.97 -19.73
CA ILE A 88 -5.04 21.25 -18.46
C ILE A 88 -4.15 21.85 -17.37
N ASN A 89 -2.91 22.22 -17.71
CA ASN A 89 -2.01 22.89 -16.76
C ASN A 89 -2.47 24.32 -16.39
N SER A 90 -3.30 24.94 -17.22
CA SER A 90 -3.78 26.32 -17.03
C SER A 90 -5.22 26.41 -16.48
N MET A 91 -5.96 25.30 -16.46
CA MET A 91 -7.41 25.29 -16.26
C MET A 91 -7.82 25.97 -14.95
N PHE A 92 -7.14 25.65 -13.84
CA PHE A 92 -7.42 26.28 -12.55
C PHE A 92 -7.23 27.80 -12.60
N SER A 93 -6.16 28.28 -13.25
CA SER A 93 -5.90 29.71 -13.44
C SER A 93 -6.99 30.37 -14.29
N TRP A 94 -7.48 29.69 -15.34
CA TRP A 94 -8.57 30.19 -16.17
C TRP A 94 -9.89 30.30 -15.40
N TYR A 95 -10.21 29.35 -14.53
CA TYR A 95 -11.37 29.48 -13.63
C TYR A 95 -11.16 30.58 -12.59
N ARG A 96 -9.97 30.65 -11.97
CA ARG A 96 -9.61 31.67 -10.98
C ARG A 96 -9.68 33.10 -11.52
N ASN A 97 -9.24 33.32 -12.76
CA ASN A 97 -9.16 34.64 -13.38
C ASN A 97 -10.45 35.04 -14.12
N SER A 98 -11.41 34.13 -14.26
CA SER A 98 -12.75 34.48 -14.74
C SER A 98 -13.42 35.51 -13.83
N ALA A 99 -14.25 36.38 -14.40
CA ALA A 99 -15.05 37.32 -13.62
C ALA A 99 -16.18 36.59 -12.87
N ILE A 100 -16.77 35.59 -13.52
CA ILE A 100 -17.87 34.79 -13.00
C ILE A 100 -17.86 33.41 -13.61
N CYS A 101 -18.16 32.40 -12.81
CA CYS A 101 -18.39 31.03 -13.25
C CYS A 101 -19.88 30.70 -13.20
N TYR A 102 -20.42 30.19 -14.31
CA TYR A 102 -21.77 29.65 -14.40
C TYR A 102 -21.69 28.13 -14.33
N ALA A 103 -22.13 27.53 -13.23
CA ALA A 103 -22.23 26.08 -13.09
C ALA A 103 -23.62 25.60 -13.51
N TYR A 104 -23.72 25.00 -14.70
CA TYR A 104 -24.96 24.44 -15.21
C TYR A 104 -25.17 22.99 -14.73
N LEU A 105 -26.25 22.77 -13.99
CA LEU A 105 -26.61 21.48 -13.38
C LEU A 105 -27.78 20.84 -14.15
N ALA A 106 -27.46 20.00 -15.13
CA ALA A 106 -28.45 19.39 -16.02
C ALA A 106 -29.44 18.44 -15.31
N ASP A 107 -29.08 17.93 -14.14
CA ASP A 107 -29.82 16.95 -13.34
C ASP A 107 -30.49 17.56 -12.10
N VAL A 108 -30.46 18.88 -11.92
CA VAL A 108 -31.08 19.58 -10.79
C VAL A 108 -32.39 20.26 -11.20
N GLN A 109 -33.46 20.01 -10.44
CA GLN A 109 -34.76 20.64 -10.65
C GLN A 109 -34.76 22.05 -10.04
N PRO A 110 -35.47 23.01 -10.67
CA PRO A 110 -35.58 24.37 -10.13
C PRO A 110 -36.15 24.38 -8.71
N GLY A 111 -35.44 25.03 -7.78
CA GLY A 111 -35.89 25.16 -6.38
C GLY A 111 -35.87 23.88 -5.54
N ASP A 112 -35.45 22.74 -6.09
CA ASP A 112 -35.42 21.46 -5.35
C ASP A 112 -34.04 21.19 -4.74
N LEU A 113 -33.91 21.48 -3.44
CA LEU A 113 -32.71 21.19 -2.66
C LEU A 113 -32.36 19.69 -2.56
N GLN A 114 -33.32 18.79 -2.76
CA GLN A 114 -33.03 17.34 -2.77
C GLN A 114 -32.27 16.97 -4.04
N SER A 115 -32.72 17.40 -5.22
CA SER A 115 -31.98 17.19 -6.47
C SER A 115 -30.56 17.79 -6.45
N PHE A 116 -30.36 18.91 -5.73
CA PHE A 116 -29.03 19.52 -5.55
C PHE A 116 -28.10 18.74 -4.61
N SER A 117 -28.61 17.80 -3.81
CA SER A 117 -27.80 17.05 -2.85
C SER A 117 -26.94 15.96 -3.48
N SER A 118 -27.25 15.53 -4.71
CA SER A 118 -26.51 14.46 -5.40
C SER A 118 -26.39 14.64 -6.93
N PRO A 119 -26.16 15.84 -7.48
CA PRO A 119 -25.92 15.99 -8.91
C PRO A 119 -24.57 15.39 -9.30
N ARG A 120 -24.49 14.88 -10.54
CA ARG A 120 -23.23 14.42 -11.18
C ARG A 120 -22.12 15.47 -11.12
N TRP A 121 -22.49 16.75 -11.06
CA TRP A 121 -21.52 17.83 -10.98
C TRP A 121 -20.63 17.74 -9.73
N PHE A 122 -21.12 17.30 -8.56
CA PHE A 122 -20.27 17.18 -7.37
C PHE A 122 -19.37 15.94 -7.38
N THR A 123 -19.67 14.93 -8.19
CA THR A 123 -18.90 13.68 -8.26
C THR A 123 -17.86 13.68 -9.38
N ARG A 124 -17.91 14.61 -10.34
CA ARG A 124 -16.92 14.67 -11.43
C ARG A 124 -15.59 15.26 -10.93
N GLY A 125 -14.45 14.70 -11.35
CA GLY A 125 -13.12 15.18 -10.95
C GLY A 125 -12.86 16.65 -11.31
N TRP A 126 -13.04 16.98 -12.59
CA TRP A 126 -12.75 18.30 -13.15
C TRP A 126 -13.54 19.43 -12.51
N THR A 127 -14.79 19.21 -12.11
CA THR A 127 -15.65 20.24 -11.50
C THR A 127 -15.18 20.67 -10.10
N LEU A 128 -14.21 19.99 -9.48
CA LEU A 128 -13.67 20.40 -8.18
C LEU A 128 -12.95 21.73 -8.28
N GLN A 129 -12.06 21.86 -9.26
CA GLN A 129 -11.35 23.10 -9.51
C GLN A 129 -12.31 24.20 -9.99
N GLU A 130 -13.41 23.84 -10.64
CA GLU A 130 -14.49 24.77 -11.03
C GLU A 130 -15.30 25.25 -9.81
N LEU A 131 -15.42 24.42 -8.77
CA LEU A 131 -15.99 24.81 -7.47
C LEU A 131 -15.05 25.74 -6.70
N LEU A 132 -13.76 25.42 -6.69
CA LEU A 132 -12.77 26.03 -5.81
C LEU A 132 -12.17 27.32 -6.36
N ALA A 133 -11.79 27.33 -7.63
CA ALA A 133 -10.95 28.39 -8.21
C ALA A 133 -11.67 29.73 -8.43
N PRO A 134 -12.89 29.80 -8.98
CA PRO A 134 -13.54 31.07 -9.30
C PRO A 134 -13.79 31.93 -8.07
N LYS A 135 -13.71 33.26 -8.25
CA LYS A 135 -14.07 34.23 -7.19
C LYS A 135 -15.59 34.31 -6.99
N ALA A 136 -16.34 34.27 -8.09
CA ALA A 136 -17.80 34.24 -8.10
C ALA A 136 -18.31 33.01 -8.85
N LEU A 137 -19.28 32.30 -8.27
CA LEU A 137 -19.87 31.08 -8.82
C LEU A 137 -21.38 31.10 -8.59
N ILE A 138 -22.14 30.97 -9.69
CA ILE A 138 -23.60 30.86 -9.69
C ILE A 138 -23.98 29.48 -10.26
N PHE A 139 -24.85 28.78 -9.54
CA PHE A 139 -25.44 27.52 -9.97
C PHE A 139 -26.75 27.78 -10.70
N PHE A 140 -26.90 27.14 -11.87
CA PHE A 140 -28.12 27.15 -12.68
C PHE A 140 -28.72 25.75 -12.70
N ALA A 141 -30.04 25.66 -12.51
CA ALA A 141 -30.78 24.40 -12.64
C ALA A 141 -30.94 24.00 -14.13
N LYS A 142 -31.53 22.83 -14.37
CA LYS A 142 -31.71 22.28 -15.73
C LYS A 142 -32.47 23.20 -16.72
N ASP A 143 -33.30 24.11 -16.22
CA ASP A 143 -34.09 25.05 -17.01
C ASP A 143 -33.43 26.43 -17.15
N TRP A 144 -32.19 26.59 -16.66
CA TRP A 144 -31.44 27.85 -16.57
C TRP A 144 -32.01 28.88 -15.60
N SER A 145 -32.89 28.48 -14.68
CA SER A 145 -33.18 29.30 -13.50
C SER A 145 -31.97 29.35 -12.56
N VAL A 146 -31.77 30.51 -11.93
CA VAL A 146 -30.74 30.67 -10.90
C VAL A 146 -31.13 29.83 -9.70
N PHE A 147 -30.30 28.85 -9.36
CA PHE A 147 -30.49 28.00 -8.19
C PHE A 147 -29.90 28.64 -6.93
N GLY A 148 -28.74 29.30 -7.07
CA GLY A 148 -28.10 30.04 -5.99
C GLY A 148 -26.62 30.28 -6.26
N THR A 149 -25.97 30.99 -5.34
CA THR A 149 -24.52 31.23 -5.37
C THR A 149 -23.79 30.21 -4.51
N ARG A 150 -22.48 30.04 -4.72
CA ARG A 150 -21.63 29.24 -3.81
C ARG A 150 -21.72 29.71 -2.36
N ASP A 151 -21.85 31.02 -2.14
CA ASP A 151 -22.00 31.60 -0.80
C ASP A 151 -23.34 31.27 -0.15
N SER A 152 -24.44 31.47 -0.89
CA SER A 152 -25.79 31.21 -0.38
C SER A 152 -26.07 29.71 -0.16
N LEU A 153 -25.34 28.83 -0.85
CA LEU A 153 -25.46 27.37 -0.74
C LEU A 153 -24.33 26.73 0.06
N SER A 154 -23.52 27.53 0.77
CA SER A 154 -22.29 27.07 1.42
C SER A 154 -22.49 25.93 2.42
N GLU A 155 -23.58 25.94 3.20
CA GLU A 155 -23.93 24.85 4.13
C GLU A 155 -24.19 23.53 3.38
N LYS A 156 -25.00 23.58 2.32
CA LYS A 156 -25.32 22.40 1.50
C LYS A 156 -24.09 21.89 0.77
N ILE A 157 -23.24 22.78 0.25
CA ILE A 157 -21.97 22.42 -0.38
C ILE A 157 -21.05 21.74 0.64
N PHE A 158 -20.96 22.26 1.88
CA PHE A 158 -20.19 21.62 2.94
C PHE A 158 -20.74 20.24 3.29
N GLU A 159 -22.06 20.05 3.35
CA GLU A 159 -22.67 18.74 3.60
C GLU A 159 -22.23 17.70 2.57
N ILE A 160 -22.24 18.07 1.29
CA ILE A 160 -21.91 17.20 0.15
C ILE A 160 -20.41 16.94 0.04
N THR A 161 -19.60 17.99 0.13
CA THR A 161 -18.18 17.96 -0.27
C THR A 161 -17.21 17.97 0.92
N LYS A 162 -17.70 18.31 2.12
CA LYS A 162 -16.89 18.61 3.32
C LYS A 162 -15.93 19.79 3.15
N ILE A 163 -16.10 20.60 2.11
CA ILE A 163 -15.31 21.81 1.84
C ILE A 163 -15.95 22.98 2.57
N LYS A 164 -15.20 23.61 3.47
CA LYS A 164 -15.67 24.80 4.21
C LYS A 164 -15.77 26.01 3.29
N ARG A 165 -16.66 26.94 3.64
CA ARG A 165 -16.94 28.15 2.85
C ARG A 165 -15.70 28.99 2.52
N ASP A 166 -14.73 29.03 3.42
CA ASP A 166 -13.50 29.83 3.29
C ASP A 166 -12.43 29.16 2.41
N ARG A 167 -12.64 27.91 1.96
CA ARG A 167 -11.71 27.12 1.15
C ARG A 167 -11.94 27.33 -0.35
N THR A 168 -11.77 28.57 -0.81
CA THR A 168 -11.96 28.95 -2.22
C THR A 168 -10.92 29.96 -2.67
N GLY A 169 -10.68 30.07 -3.97
CA GLY A 169 -9.66 30.95 -4.53
C GLY A 169 -8.28 30.65 -3.94
N ASP A 170 -7.54 31.69 -3.55
CA ASP A 170 -6.17 31.55 -3.04
C ASP A 170 -6.08 30.87 -1.66
N ASN A 171 -7.19 30.83 -0.91
CA ASN A 171 -7.21 30.23 0.43
C ASN A 171 -7.06 28.71 0.41
N ILE A 172 -7.27 28.05 -0.73
CA ILE A 172 -7.14 26.59 -0.80
C ILE A 172 -5.70 26.12 -0.54
N HIS A 173 -4.70 26.95 -0.82
CA HIS A 173 -3.30 26.60 -0.63
C HIS A 173 -2.82 26.81 0.82
N GLN A 174 -3.67 27.41 1.68
CA GLN A 174 -3.38 27.62 3.10
C GLN A 174 -3.71 26.39 3.96
N VAL A 175 -4.36 25.38 3.38
CA VAL A 175 -4.67 24.13 4.06
C VAL A 175 -3.73 23.00 3.69
N SER A 176 -3.76 21.97 4.52
CA SER A 176 -2.88 20.82 4.39
C SER A 176 -3.11 20.07 3.07
N VAL A 177 -2.09 19.34 2.64
CA VAL A 177 -2.16 18.44 1.50
C VAL A 177 -3.26 17.39 1.72
N SER A 178 -3.39 16.86 2.94
CA SER A 178 -4.41 15.86 3.25
C SER A 178 -5.84 16.41 3.19
N GLU A 179 -6.07 17.66 3.61
CA GLU A 179 -7.37 18.32 3.49
C GLU A 179 -7.74 18.48 2.02
N ARG A 180 -6.81 18.97 1.18
CA ARG A 180 -7.03 19.07 -0.27
C ARG A 180 -7.26 17.72 -0.94
N MET A 181 -6.51 16.68 -0.57
CA MET A 181 -6.70 15.32 -1.09
C MET A 181 -8.07 14.76 -0.72
N SER A 182 -8.57 15.08 0.49
CA SER A 182 -9.90 14.62 0.93
C SER A 182 -11.04 15.15 0.06
N TRP A 183 -10.90 16.32 -0.56
CA TRP A 183 -11.93 16.90 -1.44
C TRP A 183 -12.11 16.12 -2.75
N VAL A 184 -11.16 15.24 -3.08
CA VAL A 184 -11.12 14.44 -4.32
C VAL A 184 -11.53 12.99 -4.05
N SER A 185 -11.63 12.57 -2.78
CA SER A 185 -11.85 11.16 -2.41
C SER A 185 -13.13 10.55 -2.99
N HIS A 186 -14.17 11.37 -3.18
CA HIS A 186 -15.47 10.95 -3.76
C HIS A 186 -15.64 11.34 -5.21
N ARG A 187 -14.57 11.80 -5.88
CA ARG A 187 -14.63 12.22 -7.27
C ARG A 187 -14.19 11.14 -8.22
N GLU A 188 -14.78 11.18 -9.41
CA GLU A 188 -14.61 10.19 -10.46
C GLU A 188 -14.27 10.87 -11.79
N THR A 189 -13.45 10.19 -12.58
CA THR A 189 -13.01 10.64 -13.90
C THR A 189 -13.19 9.52 -14.91
N THR A 190 -13.47 9.88 -16.16
CA THR A 190 -13.65 8.90 -17.24
C THR A 190 -12.34 8.22 -17.60
N ARG A 191 -11.25 9.00 -17.72
CA ARG A 191 -9.90 8.43 -17.82
C ARG A 191 -9.30 8.33 -16.43
N VAL A 192 -8.58 7.24 -16.19
CA VAL A 192 -8.01 6.96 -14.86
C VAL A 192 -6.96 8.01 -14.49
N GLU A 193 -6.16 8.47 -15.44
CA GLU A 193 -5.11 9.48 -15.22
C GLU A 193 -5.67 10.86 -14.89
N ASP A 194 -6.87 11.19 -15.39
CA ASP A 194 -7.50 12.48 -15.17
C ASP A 194 -7.78 12.74 -13.69
N ILE A 195 -7.85 11.69 -12.84
CA ILE A 195 -7.97 11.90 -11.39
C ILE A 195 -6.77 12.68 -10.86
N ALA A 196 -5.56 12.43 -11.40
CA ALA A 196 -4.37 13.19 -11.07
C ALA A 196 -4.40 14.58 -11.73
N TYR A 197 -4.76 14.64 -13.01
CA TYR A 197 -4.67 15.88 -13.79
C TYR A 197 -5.70 16.93 -13.36
N CYS A 198 -6.86 16.53 -12.87
CA CYS A 198 -7.85 17.47 -12.34
C CYS A 198 -7.44 18.15 -11.02
N MET A 199 -6.36 17.67 -10.39
CA MET A 199 -5.83 18.22 -9.14
C MET A 199 -4.62 19.14 -9.33
N LEU A 200 -4.08 19.29 -10.55
CA LEU A 200 -2.85 20.07 -10.79
C LEU A 200 -2.92 21.47 -10.20
N GLY A 201 -3.98 22.22 -10.50
CA GLY A 201 -4.14 23.56 -9.95
C GLY A 201 -4.53 23.61 -8.47
N ILE A 202 -5.13 22.55 -7.92
CA ILE A 202 -5.44 22.45 -6.48
C ILE A 202 -4.14 22.35 -5.67
N PHE A 203 -3.12 21.70 -6.24
CA PHE A 203 -1.81 21.56 -5.63
C PHE A 203 -0.76 22.54 -6.13
N ASP A 204 -1.10 23.40 -7.10
CA ASP A 204 -0.17 24.31 -7.79
C ASP A 204 1.04 23.55 -8.39
N ILE A 205 0.74 22.48 -9.13
CA ILE A 205 1.73 21.60 -9.77
C ILE A 205 1.57 21.67 -11.29
N ASN A 206 2.71 21.71 -11.98
CA ASN A 206 2.77 21.46 -13.42
C ASN A 206 3.53 20.15 -13.68
N MET A 207 2.96 19.30 -14.53
CA MET A 207 3.60 18.05 -14.94
C MET A 207 3.11 17.61 -16.34
N PRO A 208 3.94 16.89 -17.12
CA PRO A 208 3.52 16.39 -18.42
C PRO A 208 2.31 15.47 -18.34
N LEU A 209 1.43 15.49 -19.34
CA LEU A 209 0.28 14.57 -19.42
C LEU A 209 0.66 13.30 -20.18
N LEU A 210 0.62 12.16 -19.51
CA LEU A 210 0.98 10.86 -20.06
C LEU A 210 -0.25 9.94 -20.04
N TYR A 211 -1.14 10.10 -21.01
CA TYR A 211 -2.30 9.20 -21.15
C TYR A 211 -1.84 7.77 -21.49
N GLY A 212 -2.34 6.78 -20.75
CA GLY A 212 -1.92 5.38 -20.81
C GLY A 212 -1.06 4.93 -19.62
N GLU A 213 -0.67 5.84 -18.71
CA GLU A 213 0.08 5.48 -17.50
C GLU A 213 -0.80 4.90 -16.37
N GLY A 214 -2.13 5.03 -16.48
CA GLY A 214 -3.10 4.54 -15.50
C GLY A 214 -2.93 5.17 -14.11
N ASN A 215 -3.08 4.35 -13.06
CA ASN A 215 -2.96 4.79 -11.66
C ASN A 215 -1.59 5.38 -11.29
N LYS A 216 -0.57 5.20 -12.14
CA LYS A 216 0.77 5.80 -11.93
C LYS A 216 0.71 7.32 -11.95
N ALA A 217 -0.25 7.93 -12.65
CA ALA A 217 -0.42 9.38 -12.68
C ALA A 217 -0.63 9.96 -11.27
N PHE A 218 -1.40 9.29 -10.41
CA PHE A 218 -1.65 9.74 -9.04
C PHE A 218 -0.42 9.61 -8.13
N ILE A 219 0.41 8.59 -8.36
CA ILE A 219 1.70 8.47 -7.68
C ILE A 219 2.64 9.60 -8.11
N ARG A 220 2.70 9.88 -9.42
CA ARG A 220 3.55 10.94 -9.97
C ARG A 220 3.11 12.32 -9.46
N LEU A 221 1.81 12.57 -9.33
CA LEU A 221 1.30 13.78 -8.70
C LEU A 221 1.82 13.93 -7.27
N GLN A 222 1.74 12.88 -6.46
CA GLN A 222 2.27 12.92 -5.09
C GLN A 222 3.77 13.18 -5.10
N GLU A 223 4.55 12.56 -5.99
CA GLU A 223 5.99 12.81 -6.14
C GLU A 223 6.29 14.29 -6.47
N GLU A 224 5.50 14.93 -7.33
CA GLU A 224 5.63 16.36 -7.65
C GLU A 224 5.22 17.26 -6.46
N ILE A 225 4.16 16.91 -5.72
CA ILE A 225 3.79 17.61 -4.48
C ILE A 225 4.93 17.56 -3.46
N ILE A 226 5.56 16.40 -3.28
CA ILE A 226 6.69 16.21 -2.36
C ILE A 226 7.90 17.06 -2.78
N ARG A 227 8.11 17.27 -4.08
CA ARG A 227 9.23 18.08 -4.56
C ARG A 227 9.12 19.55 -4.14
N VAL A 228 7.91 20.06 -3.95
CA VAL A 228 7.66 21.48 -3.65
C VAL A 228 7.07 21.74 -2.26
N SER A 229 6.76 20.69 -1.48
CA SER A 229 6.10 20.81 -0.17
C SER A 229 6.68 19.84 0.87
N ASN A 230 6.93 20.37 2.07
CA ASN A 230 7.33 19.60 3.26
C ASN A 230 6.13 19.21 4.14
N ASP A 231 4.90 19.36 3.64
CA ASP A 231 3.69 19.00 4.38
C ASP A 231 3.50 17.47 4.46
N GLN A 232 3.93 16.90 5.58
CA GLN A 232 3.85 15.46 5.88
C GLN A 232 2.41 14.94 6.00
N SER A 233 1.38 15.80 5.96
CA SER A 233 -0.02 15.35 5.90
C SER A 233 -0.32 14.53 4.64
N ILE A 234 0.51 14.63 3.58
CA ILE A 234 0.43 13.74 2.42
C ILE A 234 0.49 12.24 2.80
N PHE A 235 1.05 11.89 3.95
CA PHE A 235 1.12 10.51 4.45
C PHE A 235 -0.07 10.12 5.33
N CYS A 236 -0.96 11.06 5.66
CA CYS A 236 -2.09 10.87 6.57
C CYS A 236 -3.36 10.36 5.85
N TRP A 237 -3.26 9.23 5.16
CA TRP A 237 -4.39 8.53 4.52
C TRP A 237 -4.72 7.21 5.23
N ASP A 238 -5.89 6.64 5.00
CA ASP A 238 -6.37 5.39 5.62
C ASP A 238 -6.01 4.14 4.79
N TRP A 239 -5.54 3.09 5.44
CA TRP A 239 -5.35 1.78 4.82
C TRP A 239 -6.69 1.05 4.69
N ASN A 240 -7.39 1.30 3.57
CA ASN A 240 -8.59 0.58 3.19
C ASN A 240 -8.25 -0.55 2.18
N ARG A 241 -8.60 -1.80 2.52
CA ARG A 241 -8.35 -2.97 1.66
C ARG A 241 -9.06 -2.91 0.30
N ASP A 242 -10.15 -2.13 0.20
CA ASP A 242 -10.88 -1.95 -1.07
C ASP A 242 -10.10 -1.08 -2.06
N HIS A 243 -9.12 -0.32 -1.59
CA HIS A 243 -8.41 0.69 -2.39
C HIS A 243 -6.88 0.57 -2.33
N VAL A 244 -6.35 -0.21 -1.39
CA VAL A 244 -4.91 -0.41 -1.18
C VAL A 244 -4.54 -1.86 -1.49
N PRO A 245 -3.62 -2.11 -2.44
CA PRO A 245 -3.12 -3.46 -2.71
C PRO A 245 -2.54 -4.13 -1.45
N GLU A 246 -2.74 -5.43 -1.30
CA GLU A 246 -2.32 -6.18 -0.09
C GLU A 246 -0.82 -6.05 0.22
N ASN A 247 -0.01 -5.96 -0.82
CA ASN A 247 1.45 -5.87 -0.76
C ASN A 247 1.97 -4.46 -1.05
N TRP A 248 1.25 -3.40 -0.66
CA TRP A 248 1.64 -2.02 -0.89
C TRP A 248 2.71 -1.53 0.10
N PRO A 249 3.99 -1.34 -0.28
CA PRO A 249 5.02 -1.02 0.71
C PRO A 249 5.15 0.49 0.97
N SER A 250 4.54 1.31 0.11
CA SER A 250 4.80 2.74 0.04
C SER A 250 4.09 3.54 1.12
N MET A 251 4.72 4.64 1.53
CA MET A 251 4.05 5.70 2.29
C MET A 251 3.12 6.56 1.44
N LEU A 252 3.31 6.59 0.12
CA LEU A 252 2.40 7.26 -0.82
C LEU A 252 1.13 6.45 -0.97
N SER A 253 0.02 7.15 -1.12
CA SER A 253 -1.28 6.53 -1.31
C SER A 253 -1.42 5.97 -2.73
N PRO A 254 -2.03 4.80 -2.93
CA PRO A 254 -2.36 4.30 -4.26
C PRO A 254 -3.59 4.99 -4.89
N SER A 255 -4.41 5.69 -4.11
CA SER A 255 -5.68 6.25 -4.58
C SER A 255 -6.19 7.40 -3.70
N PRO A 256 -6.75 8.49 -4.28
CA PRO A 256 -7.33 9.60 -3.51
C PRO A 256 -8.48 9.15 -2.60
N LYS A 257 -9.16 8.04 -2.91
CA LYS A 257 -10.23 7.47 -2.06
C LYS A 257 -9.79 7.19 -0.62
N THR A 258 -8.50 6.89 -0.42
CA THR A 258 -7.93 6.65 0.92
C THR A 258 -7.85 7.90 1.80
N PHE A 259 -8.05 9.10 1.24
CA PHE A 259 -8.01 10.38 1.97
C PHE A 259 -9.39 10.86 2.46
N GLU A 260 -10.45 10.08 2.30
CA GLU A 260 -11.82 10.45 2.70
C GLU A 260 -11.89 11.01 4.13
N ASN A 261 -11.19 10.40 5.07
CA ASN A 261 -11.18 10.80 6.49
C ASN A 261 -9.98 11.68 6.88
N SER A 262 -9.27 12.25 5.90
CA SER A 262 -8.00 12.95 6.11
C SER A 262 -8.12 14.47 6.22
N GLY A 263 -9.34 14.99 6.16
CA GLY A 263 -9.64 16.42 6.22
C GLY A 263 -9.32 17.11 7.55
N SER A 264 -9.13 16.37 8.64
CA SER A 264 -8.85 16.94 9.96
C SER A 264 -7.36 17.04 10.31
N TYR A 265 -6.46 16.55 9.45
CA TYR A 265 -5.02 16.65 9.67
C TYR A 265 -4.45 17.96 9.15
N TYR A 266 -3.60 18.60 9.93
CA TYR A 266 -2.99 19.88 9.60
C TYR A 266 -1.54 19.95 10.04
N ARG A 267 -0.75 20.81 9.37
CA ARG A 267 0.60 21.16 9.79
C ARG A 267 0.51 22.16 10.95
N PRO A 268 0.93 21.80 12.17
CA PRO A 268 0.88 22.70 13.31
C PRO A 268 2.02 23.74 13.27
N PRO A 269 1.90 24.89 13.96
CA PRO A 269 2.94 25.93 13.97
C PRO A 269 4.30 25.49 14.54
N TRP A 270 4.31 24.42 15.33
CA TRP A 270 5.54 23.84 15.90
C TRP A 270 6.22 22.82 14.97
N ALA A 271 5.63 22.51 13.80
CA ALA A 271 6.22 21.60 12.81
C ALA A 271 7.59 22.11 12.36
N ASN A 272 8.55 21.20 12.18
CA ASN A 272 9.90 21.59 11.87
C ASN A 272 10.08 21.77 10.35
N ASP A 273 10.27 23.01 9.90
CA ASP A 273 10.49 23.33 8.48
C ASP A 273 11.83 22.80 7.93
N SER A 274 12.76 22.39 8.78
CA SER A 274 14.07 21.89 8.36
C SER A 274 14.10 20.40 7.97
N LEU A 275 12.98 19.67 8.11
CA LEU A 275 12.88 18.25 7.78
C LEU A 275 12.34 18.03 6.37
N SER A 276 13.16 18.34 5.36
CA SER A 276 12.86 17.99 3.97
C SER A 276 12.88 16.49 3.75
N TYR A 277 12.04 16.00 2.84
CA TYR A 277 12.04 14.61 2.39
C TYR A 277 11.97 14.57 0.87
N THR A 278 12.54 13.51 0.29
CA THR A 278 12.65 13.37 -1.17
C THR A 278 12.31 11.95 -1.60
N THR A 279 11.74 11.84 -2.79
CA THR A 279 11.59 10.56 -3.48
C THR A 279 12.84 10.28 -4.31
N SER A 280 13.21 9.00 -4.41
CA SER A 280 14.28 8.49 -5.25
C SER A 280 13.81 7.19 -5.92
N ASN A 281 14.65 6.64 -6.80
CA ASN A 281 14.41 5.32 -7.40
C ASN A 281 14.25 4.19 -6.36
N SER A 282 14.71 4.39 -5.12
CA SER A 282 14.66 3.41 -4.03
C SER A 282 13.48 3.63 -3.05
N GLY A 283 12.64 4.64 -3.33
CA GLY A 283 11.51 5.03 -2.50
C GLY A 283 11.68 6.40 -1.83
N LEU A 284 11.10 6.57 -0.64
CA LEU A 284 11.08 7.84 0.09
C LEU A 284 12.23 7.89 1.11
N SER A 285 13.03 8.95 1.08
CA SER A 285 13.98 9.28 2.15
C SER A 285 13.41 10.38 3.03
N ILE A 286 13.25 10.11 4.32
CA ILE A 286 12.60 11.01 5.29
C ILE A 286 13.20 10.83 6.69
N SER A 287 13.28 11.89 7.48
CA SER A 287 13.68 11.82 8.88
C SER A 287 12.47 11.92 9.80
N LEU A 288 12.19 10.88 10.58
CA LEU A 288 11.05 10.82 11.50
C LEU A 288 11.49 10.34 12.89
N LYS A 289 10.73 10.72 13.92
CA LYS A 289 10.88 10.12 15.26
C LYS A 289 10.24 8.74 15.25
N LEU A 290 11.00 7.71 15.63
CA LEU A 290 10.53 6.33 15.70
C LEU A 290 10.34 5.90 17.15
N LEU A 291 9.15 5.41 17.47
CA LEU A 291 8.81 4.80 18.76
C LEU A 291 8.57 3.30 18.58
N THR A 292 9.26 2.47 19.35
CA THR A 292 9.01 1.02 19.35
C THR A 292 7.65 0.71 19.98
N ILE A 293 6.85 -0.14 19.33
CA ILE A 293 5.50 -0.48 19.79
C ILE A 293 5.52 -1.20 21.16
N ALA A 294 6.57 -1.99 21.45
CA ALA A 294 6.76 -2.62 22.76
C ALA A 294 6.89 -1.62 23.95
N TYR A 295 7.28 -0.37 23.68
CA TYR A 295 7.46 0.68 24.72
C TYR A 295 6.20 1.51 24.98
N THR A 296 5.14 1.41 24.16
CA THR A 296 3.94 2.26 24.27
C THR A 296 2.89 1.73 25.25
N ARG A 297 3.32 1.29 26.45
CA ARG A 297 2.41 0.84 27.53
C ARG A 297 1.49 1.95 28.06
N THR A 298 1.84 3.22 27.86
CA THR A 298 1.17 4.40 28.45
C THR A 298 0.67 5.44 27.44
N LEU A 299 0.95 5.29 26.14
CA LEU A 299 0.61 6.28 25.10
C LEU A 299 -0.62 5.89 24.26
N TRP A 300 -1.15 4.68 24.45
CA TRP A 300 -2.27 4.12 23.67
C TRP A 300 -3.49 3.86 24.57
N PRO A 301 -4.69 4.43 24.29
CA PRO A 301 -5.83 4.28 25.20
C PRO A 301 -6.53 2.91 25.17
N THR A 302 -6.18 2.01 24.24
CA THR A 302 -6.96 0.77 24.01
C THR A 302 -6.11 -0.50 24.02
N THR A 303 -6.54 -1.43 24.88
CA THR A 303 -6.02 -2.77 25.16
C THR A 303 -6.11 -3.76 23.98
N ALA A 304 -6.85 -3.45 22.90
CA ALA A 304 -7.19 -4.39 21.84
C ALA A 304 -6.07 -4.68 20.82
N TYR A 305 -5.04 -3.82 20.73
CA TYR A 305 -3.98 -3.93 19.71
C TYR A 305 -2.64 -4.48 20.25
N ARG A 306 -2.68 -5.12 21.42
CA ARG A 306 -1.49 -5.63 22.13
C ARG A 306 -0.80 -6.82 21.46
N SER A 307 -1.45 -7.52 20.54
CA SER A 307 -0.96 -8.76 19.91
C SER A 307 -0.16 -8.56 18.62
N PHE A 308 -0.04 -7.33 18.11
CA PHE A 308 0.51 -7.11 16.76
C PHE A 308 2.05 -7.21 16.70
N ASP A 309 2.79 -6.79 17.74
CA ASP A 309 4.27 -6.77 17.70
C ASP A 309 4.90 -8.08 18.21
N SER A 310 4.69 -9.19 17.51
CA SER A 310 5.32 -10.48 17.86
C SER A 310 6.79 -10.59 17.44
N LYS A 311 7.34 -9.60 16.72
CA LYS A 311 8.68 -9.66 16.08
C LYS A 311 9.61 -8.47 16.38
N GLY A 312 9.19 -7.41 17.06
CA GLY A 312 10.06 -6.28 17.42
C GLY A 312 10.50 -5.39 16.24
N CYS A 313 9.87 -5.54 15.07
CA CYS A 313 10.29 -4.88 13.82
C CYS A 313 9.38 -3.72 13.40
N ARG A 314 8.47 -3.27 14.27
CA ARG A 314 7.47 -2.24 13.95
C ARG A 314 7.63 -1.00 14.82
N TYR A 315 7.41 0.15 14.19
CA TYR A 315 7.68 1.46 14.78
C TYR A 315 6.52 2.39 14.47
N LEU A 316 6.15 3.22 15.44
CA LEU A 316 5.32 4.39 15.21
C LEU A 316 6.23 5.51 14.73
N ALA A 317 6.07 5.87 13.46
CA ALA A 317 6.75 6.99 12.85
C ALA A 317 5.88 8.24 13.03
N VAL A 318 6.34 9.16 13.87
CA VAL A 318 5.65 10.40 14.19
C VAL A 318 5.86 11.39 13.06
N LEU A 319 4.74 11.90 12.52
CA LEU A 319 4.72 12.93 11.49
C LEU A 319 4.65 14.31 12.15
N ASP A 320 5.16 15.32 11.45
CA ASP A 320 5.01 16.75 11.80
C ASP A 320 3.61 17.26 11.41
N VAL A 321 2.60 16.56 11.93
CA VAL A 321 1.19 16.74 11.65
C VAL A 321 0.41 16.58 12.95
N ALA A 322 -0.65 17.36 13.10
CA ALA A 322 -1.60 17.24 14.20
C ALA A 322 -3.02 16.98 13.68
N CYS A 323 -3.87 16.44 14.54
CA CYS A 323 -5.29 16.25 14.24
C CYS A 323 -6.11 17.38 14.89
N HIS A 324 -7.03 18.00 14.14
CA HIS A 324 -7.88 19.09 14.63
C HIS A 324 -8.78 18.64 15.79
N ASP A 325 -9.24 17.39 15.78
CA ASP A 325 -10.21 16.85 16.74
C ASP A 325 -9.56 16.57 18.10
N THR A 326 -8.34 16.02 18.10
CA THR A 326 -7.65 15.61 19.34
C THR A 326 -6.58 16.59 19.80
N LYS A 327 -6.10 17.47 18.91
CA LYS A 327 -4.93 18.34 19.10
C LYS A 327 -3.61 17.59 19.34
N GLN A 328 -3.56 16.30 19.03
CA GLN A 328 -2.40 15.44 19.26
C GLN A 328 -1.54 15.33 18.00
N HIS A 329 -0.27 14.92 18.16
CA HIS A 329 0.59 14.54 17.05
C HIS A 329 -0.02 13.34 16.31
N VAL A 330 0.35 13.14 15.05
CA VAL A 330 -0.09 12.00 14.26
C VAL A 330 1.09 11.08 13.98
N ALA A 331 0.89 9.77 14.15
CA ALA A 331 1.86 8.76 13.79
C ALA A 331 1.27 7.73 12.82
N ILE A 332 2.13 7.17 11.99
CA ILE A 332 1.81 6.01 11.13
C ILE A 332 2.70 4.83 11.53
N VAL A 333 2.26 3.61 11.25
CA VAL A 333 3.09 2.43 11.54
C VAL A 333 3.95 2.07 10.34
N LEU A 334 5.26 1.99 10.61
CA LEU A 334 6.25 1.47 9.67
C LEU A 334 6.79 0.15 10.18
N GLN A 335 6.96 -0.81 9.28
CA GLN A 335 7.64 -2.07 9.54
C GLN A 335 9.01 -2.06 8.88
N LYS A 336 10.06 -2.37 9.63
CA LYS A 336 11.39 -2.61 9.07
C LYS A 336 11.36 -3.90 8.24
N LEU A 337 11.84 -3.83 7.01
CA LEU A 337 11.88 -4.98 6.12
C LEU A 337 13.01 -5.95 6.54
N PRO A 338 12.77 -7.28 6.54
CA PRO A 338 13.82 -8.26 6.81
C PRO A 338 14.99 -8.07 5.84
N LEU A 339 16.23 -8.25 6.33
CA LEU A 339 17.46 -8.18 5.53
C LEU A 339 17.69 -6.84 4.80
N SER A 340 16.98 -5.79 5.18
CA SER A 340 17.05 -4.48 4.54
C SER A 340 17.11 -3.37 5.59
N ARG A 341 17.76 -2.26 5.24
CA ARG A 341 17.69 -1.01 6.03
C ARG A 341 16.43 -0.20 5.73
N ARG A 342 15.58 -0.70 4.83
CA ARG A 342 14.34 -0.03 4.41
C ARG A 342 13.15 -0.40 5.30
N TYR A 343 12.17 0.50 5.30
CA TYR A 343 10.89 0.34 5.95
C TYR A 343 9.78 0.23 4.91
N ALA A 344 8.64 -0.30 5.32
CA ALA A 344 7.41 -0.30 4.54
C ALA A 344 6.24 0.17 5.42
N ARG A 345 5.26 0.83 4.80
CA ARG A 345 4.02 1.18 5.50
C ARG A 345 3.29 -0.09 5.92
N PHE A 346 2.85 -0.15 7.17
CA PHE A 346 2.16 -1.31 7.72
C PHE A 346 0.64 -1.07 7.77
N PRO A 347 -0.20 -2.05 7.38
CA PRO A 347 -1.67 -1.88 7.27
C PRO A 347 -2.43 -1.61 8.57
N PHE A 348 -1.83 -1.87 9.74
CA PHE A 348 -2.53 -1.78 11.03
C PHE A 348 -1.77 -0.88 12.03
N PRO A 349 -2.45 0.03 12.75
CA PRO A 349 -3.84 0.42 12.56
C PRO A 349 -4.05 1.06 11.18
N HIS A 350 -5.25 0.92 10.66
CA HIS A 350 -5.59 1.39 9.32
C HIS A 350 -5.47 2.89 9.18
N ARG A 351 -5.79 3.63 10.24
CA ARG A 351 -5.78 5.09 10.25
C ARG A 351 -4.51 5.63 10.89
N PRO A 352 -4.01 6.80 10.44
CA PRO A 352 -3.02 7.55 11.18
C PRO A 352 -3.49 7.75 12.63
N THR A 353 -2.60 7.48 13.58
CA THR A 353 -2.96 7.39 15.00
C THR A 353 -2.55 8.64 15.75
N PRO A 354 -3.46 9.29 16.49
CA PRO A 354 -3.14 10.35 17.43
C PRO A 354 -2.19 9.86 18.54
N ILE A 355 -1.16 10.62 18.86
CA ILE A 355 -0.16 10.29 19.89
C ILE A 355 0.25 11.52 20.70
N ASN A 356 0.48 11.31 22.00
CA ASN A 356 0.98 12.32 22.94
C ASN A 356 2.44 12.08 23.28
N ASN A 357 3.10 13.12 23.81
CA ASN A 357 4.38 13.02 24.50
C ASN A 357 5.52 12.42 23.66
N VAL A 358 5.90 13.12 22.59
CA VAL A 358 7.02 12.78 21.67
C VAL A 358 8.28 13.60 21.95
N SER A 359 8.36 14.15 23.16
CA SER A 359 9.50 14.92 23.67
C SER A 359 10.68 13.98 23.97
N GLY A 360 11.89 14.37 23.55
CA GLY A 360 13.11 13.60 23.82
C GLY A 360 13.37 12.40 22.90
N VAL A 361 12.47 12.11 21.94
CA VAL A 361 12.70 11.06 20.93
C VAL A 361 13.59 11.61 19.82
N PRO A 362 14.74 10.99 19.52
CA PRO A 362 15.63 11.44 18.45
C PRO A 362 15.04 11.18 17.06
N LEU A 363 15.43 12.01 16.11
CA LEU A 363 15.12 11.80 14.70
C LEU A 363 15.96 10.64 14.14
N SER A 364 15.32 9.79 13.35
CA SER A 364 15.97 8.71 12.60
C SER A 364 15.81 8.97 11.10
N SER A 365 16.89 8.89 10.34
CA SER A 365 16.80 8.92 8.88
C SER A 365 16.34 7.57 8.34
N LEU A 366 15.26 7.59 7.58
CA LEU A 366 14.56 6.40 7.10
C LEU A 366 14.59 6.37 5.58
N TYR A 367 14.65 5.15 5.06
CA TYR A 367 14.37 4.86 3.65
C TYR A 367 13.14 3.97 3.61
N VAL A 368 12.06 4.44 3.02
CA VAL A 368 10.79 3.72 2.92
C VAL A 368 10.62 3.25 1.48
N ALA A 369 10.34 1.96 1.30
CA ALA A 369 10.16 1.34 -0.01
C ALA A 369 9.09 2.06 -0.85
N GLY A 370 9.32 2.17 -2.15
CA GLY A 370 8.44 2.91 -3.05
C GLY A 370 7.30 2.06 -3.61
N PRO A 371 6.33 2.67 -4.33
CA PRO A 371 5.19 1.96 -4.93
C PRO A 371 5.54 0.79 -5.85
N ARG A 372 6.75 0.78 -6.43
CA ARG A 372 7.25 -0.26 -7.35
C ARG A 372 7.90 -1.44 -6.64
N ASP A 373 8.18 -1.33 -5.35
CA ASP A 373 8.89 -2.32 -4.53
C ASP A 373 7.96 -3.40 -3.95
N GLN A 374 6.79 -3.66 -4.55
CA GLN A 374 5.78 -4.59 -4.02
C GLN A 374 6.33 -6.01 -3.76
N GLN A 375 7.30 -6.45 -4.56
CA GLN A 375 7.99 -7.73 -4.39
C GLN A 375 8.80 -7.83 -3.08
N LEU A 376 9.23 -6.71 -2.49
CA LEU A 376 9.94 -6.73 -1.21
C LEU A 376 9.06 -7.25 -0.08
N LEU A 377 7.75 -6.98 -0.13
CA LEU A 377 6.81 -7.54 0.84
C LEU A 377 6.50 -9.00 0.53
N MET A 378 6.61 -9.44 -0.74
CA MET A 378 6.49 -10.85 -1.12
C MET A 378 7.70 -11.69 -0.69
N SER A 379 8.86 -11.08 -0.44
CA SER A 379 9.97 -11.75 0.26
C SER A 379 9.66 -12.05 1.75
N GLN A 380 8.54 -11.56 2.27
CA GLN A 380 7.98 -11.98 3.57
C GLN A 380 7.11 -13.24 3.48
N SER A 381 6.75 -13.69 2.27
CA SER A 381 6.32 -15.08 2.10
C SER A 381 7.52 -15.94 2.44
N PRO A 382 7.39 -16.92 3.36
CA PRO A 382 8.52 -17.78 3.71
C PRO A 382 9.04 -18.30 2.38
N MET A 383 10.36 -18.11 2.15
CA MET A 383 11.09 -18.60 0.98
C MET A 383 10.40 -19.88 0.53
N SER A 384 9.63 -19.86 -0.57
CA SER A 384 9.00 -21.09 -1.06
C SER A 384 10.11 -21.88 -1.73
N ILE A 385 10.99 -22.39 -0.89
CA ILE A 385 11.95 -23.42 -1.20
C ILE A 385 11.09 -24.63 -1.47
N ASN A 386 10.69 -24.82 -2.74
CA ASN A 386 10.06 -26.04 -3.21
C ASN A 386 10.70 -27.20 -2.44
N ALA A 387 9.93 -27.80 -1.52
CA ALA A 387 10.45 -28.76 -0.58
C ALA A 387 11.20 -29.80 -1.41
N PRO A 388 12.51 -29.96 -1.20
CA PRO A 388 13.19 -31.04 -1.88
C PRO A 388 12.46 -32.33 -1.56
N LYS A 389 12.32 -33.22 -2.55
CA LYS A 389 11.88 -34.58 -2.26
C LYS A 389 12.99 -35.24 -1.44
N PHE A 390 12.93 -35.11 -0.12
CA PHE A 390 13.87 -35.77 0.78
C PHE A 390 13.53 -37.25 0.85
N GLY A 391 14.46 -38.12 0.47
CA GLY A 391 14.37 -39.55 0.79
C GLY A 391 15.01 -39.76 2.16
N VAL A 392 14.27 -40.24 3.16
CA VAL A 392 14.86 -40.53 4.47
C VAL A 392 15.06 -42.04 4.57
N PHE A 393 16.31 -42.49 4.66
CA PHE A 393 16.61 -43.89 4.99
C PHE A 393 16.90 -43.99 6.48
N VAL A 394 16.16 -44.85 7.18
CA VAL A 394 16.30 -45.07 8.62
C VAL A 394 16.82 -46.49 8.85
N THR A 395 18.01 -46.61 9.44
CA THR A 395 18.53 -47.90 9.92
C THR A 395 18.20 -48.05 11.39
N VAL A 396 17.54 -49.14 11.74
CA VAL A 396 17.05 -49.41 13.09
C VAL A 396 17.71 -50.68 13.63
N SER A 397 18.29 -50.63 14.83
CA SER A 397 18.93 -51.77 15.48
C SER A 397 17.96 -52.42 16.48
N PHE A 398 17.84 -53.75 16.41
CA PHE A 398 16.90 -54.55 17.22
C PHE A 398 17.59 -55.77 17.86
N PRO A 399 17.13 -56.22 19.05
CA PRO A 399 17.61 -57.45 19.67
C PRO A 399 17.01 -58.76 19.11
N THR A 400 15.94 -58.74 18.29
CA THR A 400 15.27 -59.94 17.75
C THR A 400 14.81 -59.77 16.28
N LYS A 401 14.68 -60.91 15.55
CA LYS A 401 14.30 -60.97 14.12
C LYS A 401 12.87 -60.48 13.87
N ILE A 402 12.73 -59.38 13.13
CA ILE A 402 11.48 -58.88 12.56
C ILE A 402 11.44 -59.19 11.06
N SER A 403 10.26 -59.43 10.50
CA SER A 403 10.04 -59.85 9.10
C SER A 403 10.01 -58.69 8.09
N ALA A 404 9.62 -57.47 8.47
CA ALA A 404 9.65 -56.29 7.59
C ALA A 404 9.59 -54.96 8.38
N ILE A 405 10.16 -53.89 7.80
CA ILE A 405 9.99 -52.51 8.27
C ILE A 405 9.36 -51.74 7.11
N SER A 406 8.19 -51.15 7.32
CA SER A 406 7.57 -50.24 6.34
C SER A 406 7.83 -48.80 6.74
N THR A 407 8.69 -48.12 5.99
CA THR A 407 8.84 -46.66 6.07
C THR A 407 7.78 -46.03 5.17
N LYS A 408 6.59 -45.75 5.70
CA LYS A 408 5.69 -44.79 5.05
C LYS A 408 6.01 -43.41 5.61
N PRO A 409 6.58 -42.49 4.82
CA PRO A 409 6.60 -41.09 5.21
C PRO A 409 5.16 -40.58 5.19
N GLU A 410 4.43 -40.72 6.29
CA GLU A 410 3.20 -39.97 6.55
C GLU A 410 3.60 -38.54 6.93
N VAL A 411 3.92 -37.72 5.92
CA VAL A 411 4.06 -36.28 6.09
C VAL A 411 2.66 -35.69 6.07
N ASP A 412 1.89 -35.93 7.14
CA ASP A 412 0.47 -35.61 7.17
C ASP A 412 0.14 -34.62 8.29
N HIS A 413 0.81 -33.45 8.28
CA HIS A 413 0.24 -32.15 8.66
C HIS A 413 1.13 -30.96 8.29
N HIS A 414 0.49 -29.90 7.78
CA HIS A 414 1.01 -28.56 7.45
C HIS A 414 2.27 -28.41 6.53
N CYS A 415 2.87 -29.49 6.07
CA CYS A 415 3.99 -29.48 5.11
C CYS A 415 3.57 -29.27 3.65
N TRP A 416 2.33 -28.87 3.36
CA TRP A 416 2.03 -28.23 2.06
C TRP A 416 2.65 -26.83 1.96
N THR A 417 3.21 -26.29 3.04
CA THR A 417 4.15 -25.18 2.94
C THR A 417 5.54 -25.71 2.62
N HIS A 418 5.87 -25.66 1.34
CA HIS A 418 7.18 -25.92 0.77
C HIS A 418 8.18 -24.82 1.22
N ALA A 419 8.40 -24.62 2.52
CA ALA A 419 9.16 -23.46 3.00
C ALA A 419 9.78 -23.64 4.39
N LEU A 420 11.08 -23.37 4.53
CA LEU A 420 11.74 -23.20 5.82
C LEU A 420 11.22 -21.94 6.51
N ARG A 421 10.96 -22.03 7.81
CA ARG A 421 10.46 -20.91 8.63
C ARG A 421 11.61 -20.20 9.34
N PRO A 422 11.55 -18.87 9.51
CA PRO A 422 12.57 -18.17 10.29
C PRO A 422 12.43 -18.48 11.79
N PHE A 423 13.54 -18.95 12.37
CA PHE A 423 13.75 -19.08 13.81
C PHE A 423 14.49 -17.86 14.37
N THR A 424 15.39 -17.26 13.58
CA THR A 424 16.00 -15.93 13.80
C THR A 424 16.12 -15.15 12.49
N ASP A 425 16.82 -14.00 12.51
CA ASP A 425 17.14 -13.19 11.32
C ASP A 425 18.07 -13.91 10.34
N THR A 426 18.86 -14.89 10.83
CA THR A 426 19.81 -15.66 10.02
C THR A 426 19.44 -17.13 9.93
N LEU A 427 18.70 -17.69 10.90
CA LEU A 427 18.38 -19.11 10.95
C LEU A 427 16.99 -19.41 10.41
N PHE A 428 16.93 -20.27 9.40
CA PHE A 428 15.71 -20.81 8.84
C PHE A 428 15.66 -22.33 9.07
N GLY A 429 14.51 -22.87 9.41
CA GLY A 429 14.39 -24.30 9.67
C GLY A 429 12.97 -24.83 9.67
N ALA A 430 12.84 -26.12 9.89
CA ALA A 430 11.57 -26.81 10.05
C ALA A 430 11.74 -28.01 11.00
N VAL A 431 10.73 -28.25 11.85
CA VAL A 431 10.62 -29.49 12.62
C VAL A 431 9.73 -30.44 11.84
N PHE A 432 10.18 -31.67 11.66
CA PHE A 432 9.43 -32.73 10.97
C PHE A 432 9.46 -34.01 11.79
N VAL A 433 8.51 -34.91 11.49
CA VAL A 433 8.43 -36.22 12.15
C VAL A 433 8.59 -37.33 11.12
N VAL A 434 9.32 -38.37 11.48
CA VAL A 434 9.41 -39.62 10.72
C VAL A 434 8.71 -40.71 11.53
N LYS A 435 7.66 -41.28 10.97
CA LYS A 435 6.89 -42.37 11.60
C LYS A 435 7.39 -43.71 11.09
N LEU A 436 7.69 -44.62 12.00
CA LEU A 436 8.12 -45.98 11.71
C LEU A 436 7.05 -46.94 12.23
N VAL A 437 6.49 -47.77 11.34
CA VAL A 437 5.54 -48.82 11.72
C VAL A 437 6.32 -50.13 11.87
N VAL A 438 6.13 -50.80 13.01
CA VAL A 438 6.83 -52.05 13.33
C VAL A 438 5.87 -53.23 13.17
N ASP A 439 6.13 -54.09 12.17
CA ASP A 439 5.34 -55.32 11.99
C ASP A 439 5.89 -56.44 12.89
N LEU A 440 5.04 -57.01 13.76
CA LEU A 440 5.44 -58.13 14.61
C LEU A 440 5.33 -59.47 13.87
N PRO A 441 6.17 -60.48 14.18
CA PRO A 441 6.21 -61.76 13.45
C PRO A 441 4.90 -62.57 13.45
N SER A 442 3.91 -62.21 14.28
CA SER A 442 2.63 -62.93 14.42
C SER A 442 1.59 -62.59 13.34
N GLY A 443 1.89 -61.68 12.41
CA GLY A 443 0.98 -61.33 11.31
C GLY A 443 -0.26 -60.53 11.74
N GLN A 444 -0.33 -60.07 12.99
CA GLN A 444 -1.29 -59.03 13.39
C GLN A 444 -0.66 -57.64 13.18
N PRO A 445 -1.38 -56.69 12.57
CA PRO A 445 -0.92 -55.30 12.46
C PRO A 445 -0.76 -54.74 13.88
N SER A 446 0.47 -54.39 14.26
CA SER A 446 0.69 -53.68 15.51
C SER A 446 0.21 -52.23 15.34
N THR A 447 -0.39 -51.65 16.38
CA THR A 447 -0.69 -50.21 16.43
C THR A 447 0.50 -49.40 16.96
N ASP A 448 1.63 -50.07 17.22
CA ASP A 448 2.81 -49.44 17.78
C ASP A 448 3.62 -48.76 16.67
N SER A 449 3.61 -47.44 16.71
CA SER A 449 4.44 -46.61 15.83
C SER A 449 5.52 -45.89 16.63
N ILE A 450 6.66 -45.66 16.00
CA ILE A 450 7.75 -44.86 16.57
C ILE A 450 7.78 -43.54 15.81
N ALA A 451 7.64 -42.43 16.53
CA ALA A 451 7.80 -41.09 16.01
C ALA A 451 9.21 -40.58 16.32
N VAL A 452 9.96 -40.22 15.27
CA VAL A 452 11.26 -39.58 15.35
C VAL A 452 11.09 -38.11 15.00
N PHE A 453 11.26 -37.21 15.96
CA PHE A 453 11.19 -35.77 15.74
C PHE A 453 12.57 -35.25 15.36
N CYS A 454 12.65 -34.56 14.23
CA CYS A 454 13.89 -34.01 13.68
C CYS A 454 13.74 -32.52 13.41
N PHE A 455 14.84 -31.78 13.54
CA PHE A 455 14.96 -30.40 13.09
C PHE A 455 15.94 -30.34 11.92
N ILE A 456 15.56 -29.67 10.83
CA ILE A 456 16.48 -29.26 9.78
C ILE A 456 16.56 -27.74 9.75
N GLY A 457 17.75 -27.20 9.60
CA GLY A 457 17.94 -25.78 9.45
C GLY A 457 19.10 -25.40 8.53
N VAL A 458 19.11 -24.13 8.16
CA VAL A 458 20.15 -23.47 7.39
C VAL A 458 20.41 -22.10 8.00
N ASP A 459 21.69 -21.76 8.16
CA ASP A 459 22.11 -20.43 8.53
C ASP A 459 22.37 -19.62 7.25
N ALA A 460 21.63 -18.54 7.04
CA ALA A 460 21.75 -17.64 5.90
C ALA A 460 23.12 -16.92 5.83
N THR A 461 23.93 -16.98 6.90
CA THR A 461 25.31 -16.49 6.90
C THR A 461 26.30 -17.51 6.33
N SER A 462 25.99 -18.80 6.41
CA SER A 462 26.80 -19.94 5.95
C SER A 462 25.97 -20.83 5.01
N ILE A 463 25.76 -20.32 3.79
CA ILE A 463 24.81 -20.83 2.79
C ILE A 463 25.14 -22.26 2.29
N GLU A 464 26.32 -22.79 2.64
CA GLU A 464 26.83 -24.07 2.13
C GLU A 464 26.53 -25.28 3.02
N GLU A 465 26.01 -25.09 4.25
CA GLU A 465 25.82 -26.19 5.19
C GLU A 465 24.38 -26.25 5.74
N PHE A 466 23.66 -27.33 5.39
CA PHE A 466 22.45 -27.73 6.11
C PHE A 466 22.84 -28.46 7.38
N PHE A 467 22.12 -28.18 8.47
CA PHE A 467 22.27 -28.94 9.69
C PHE A 467 20.97 -29.65 10.01
N CYS A 468 21.08 -30.87 10.53
CA CYS A 468 19.95 -31.66 10.97
C CYS A 468 20.23 -32.24 12.35
N GLN A 469 19.22 -32.30 13.20
CA GLN A 469 19.34 -32.79 14.57
C GLN A 469 18.11 -33.63 14.93
N ILE A 470 18.33 -34.78 15.56
CA ILE A 470 17.26 -35.56 16.18
C ILE A 470 16.93 -34.88 17.51
N LEU A 471 15.67 -34.48 17.68
CA LEU A 471 15.18 -33.80 18.86
C LEU A 471 14.73 -34.82 19.91
N GLU A 472 13.95 -35.81 19.49
CA GLU A 472 13.46 -36.88 20.36
C GLU A 472 12.95 -38.08 19.55
N VAL A 473 12.99 -39.28 20.15
CA VAL A 473 12.35 -40.50 19.62
C VAL A 473 11.35 -41.01 20.65
N ARG A 474 10.09 -41.23 20.27
CA ARG A 474 9.04 -41.72 21.17
C ARG A 474 8.22 -42.85 20.53
N SER A 475 7.71 -43.74 21.39
CA SER A 475 6.59 -44.61 21.02
C SER A 475 5.31 -43.79 21.04
N THR A 476 4.52 -43.88 19.98
CA THR A 476 3.27 -43.14 19.82
C THR A 476 2.15 -44.07 19.37
N ALA A 477 1.00 -43.96 20.03
CA ALA A 477 -0.27 -44.39 19.43
C ALA A 477 -0.59 -43.48 18.25
N ASP A 478 -1.43 -43.93 17.33
CA ASP A 478 -1.78 -43.26 16.06
C ASP A 478 -2.65 -41.99 16.25
N ASP A 479 -2.28 -41.12 17.20
CA ASP A 479 -2.95 -39.87 17.53
C ASP A 479 -2.24 -38.69 16.85
N ARG A 480 -2.85 -38.26 15.75
CA ARG A 480 -2.42 -37.14 14.92
C ARG A 480 -2.30 -35.83 15.70
N SER A 481 -3.19 -35.58 16.66
CA SER A 481 -3.24 -34.31 17.43
C SER A 481 -2.05 -34.21 18.38
N ALA A 482 -1.67 -35.33 19.00
CA ALA A 482 -0.51 -35.40 19.89
C ALA A 482 0.80 -35.15 19.13
N VAL A 483 0.92 -35.62 17.89
CA VAL A 483 2.10 -35.35 17.04
C VAL A 483 2.23 -33.86 16.72
N GLU A 484 1.12 -33.20 16.36
CA GLU A 484 1.12 -31.76 16.05
C GLU A 484 1.48 -30.88 17.25
N GLU A 485 0.96 -31.22 18.43
CA GLU A 485 1.27 -30.52 19.67
C GLU A 485 2.77 -30.63 19.99
N ASN A 486 3.35 -31.82 19.81
CA ASN A 486 4.78 -32.06 20.01
C ASN A 486 5.65 -31.30 18.99
N VAL A 487 5.28 -31.26 17.71
CA VAL A 487 6.00 -30.45 16.71
C VAL A 487 6.00 -28.98 17.12
N SER A 488 4.83 -28.45 17.50
CA SER A 488 4.68 -27.06 17.94
C SER A 488 5.47 -26.74 19.22
N TYR A 489 5.52 -27.71 20.15
CA TYR A 489 6.34 -27.65 21.36
C TYR A 489 7.83 -27.55 21.02
N TYR A 490 8.34 -28.40 20.14
CA TYR A 490 9.76 -28.34 19.75
C TYR A 490 10.11 -27.08 18.96
N GLU A 491 9.24 -26.61 18.05
CA GLU A 491 9.45 -25.34 17.38
C GLU A 491 9.61 -24.20 18.41
N SER A 492 8.77 -24.20 19.45
CA SER A 492 8.83 -23.20 20.53
C SER A 492 10.11 -23.33 21.35
N LYS A 493 10.50 -24.56 21.72
CA LYS A 493 11.73 -24.83 22.47
C LYS A 493 13.00 -24.43 21.71
N ILE A 494 13.04 -24.69 20.40
CA ILE A 494 14.16 -24.24 19.55
C ILE A 494 14.19 -22.72 19.52
N ARG A 495 13.06 -22.04 19.32
CA ARG A 495 12.98 -20.57 19.34
C ARG A 495 13.48 -19.99 20.66
N GLU A 496 13.14 -20.60 21.79
CA GLU A 496 13.63 -20.18 23.11
C GLU A 496 15.13 -20.42 23.28
N SER A 497 15.63 -21.57 22.84
CA SER A 497 17.06 -21.90 22.86
C SER A 497 17.89 -20.91 22.05
N VAL A 498 17.44 -20.56 20.84
CA VAL A 498 18.17 -19.59 20.01
C VAL A 498 18.15 -18.18 20.60
N ARG A 499 17.03 -17.78 21.22
CA ARG A 499 16.89 -16.46 21.86
C ARG A 499 17.76 -16.31 23.12
N SER A 500 17.96 -17.40 23.86
CA SER A 500 18.64 -17.36 25.16
C SER A 500 20.16 -17.50 25.07
N SER A 501 20.68 -18.19 24.06
CA SER A 501 22.11 -18.61 24.05
C SER A 501 22.91 -18.08 22.86
N GLY A 502 22.25 -17.51 21.83
CA GLY A 502 22.77 -17.66 20.46
C GLY A 502 22.75 -19.16 20.08
N PHE A 503 22.65 -19.52 18.81
CA PHE A 503 22.79 -20.95 18.48
C PHE A 503 24.16 -21.44 19.00
N PRO A 504 24.32 -22.69 19.49
CA PRO A 504 25.61 -23.13 19.98
C PRO A 504 26.62 -23.02 18.84
N ASP A 505 27.57 -22.09 18.95
CA ASP A 505 28.83 -22.21 18.22
C ASP A 505 29.32 -23.64 18.47
N GLY A 506 29.69 -24.36 17.41
CA GLY A 506 30.03 -25.80 17.39
C GLY A 506 31.27 -26.21 18.21
N LYS A 507 31.38 -25.73 19.45
CA LYS A 507 32.48 -25.86 20.40
C LYS A 507 31.99 -26.17 21.84
N GLY A 508 30.78 -26.70 22.02
CA GLY A 508 30.36 -27.38 23.26
C GLY A 508 30.61 -28.89 23.17
N SER A 509 31.16 -29.50 24.22
CA SER A 509 31.76 -30.85 24.30
C SER A 509 31.19 -31.90 23.33
N ARG A 510 31.98 -32.19 22.29
CA ARG A 510 31.75 -33.28 21.33
C ARG A 510 32.02 -34.62 22.01
N SER A 511 31.00 -35.46 22.17
CA SER A 511 31.22 -36.89 22.41
C SER A 511 31.81 -37.53 21.14
N PRO A 512 32.86 -38.37 21.23
CA PRO A 512 33.56 -38.93 20.07
C PRO A 512 32.73 -39.87 19.16
N SER A 513 31.42 -40.00 19.36
CA SER A 513 30.52 -40.84 18.55
C SER A 513 29.77 -40.08 17.45
N ASP A 514 29.86 -38.74 17.41
CA ASP A 514 29.16 -37.91 16.42
C ASP A 514 30.10 -37.55 15.26
N PHE A 515 30.46 -38.55 14.45
CA PHE A 515 31.24 -38.31 13.24
C PHE A 515 30.36 -37.75 12.12
N MET A 516 30.65 -36.51 11.74
CA MET A 516 30.26 -35.86 10.48
C MET A 516 31.32 -36.19 9.44
N SER A 517 31.04 -37.18 8.58
CA SER A 517 31.83 -37.47 7.39
C SER A 517 31.09 -36.90 6.18
N ILE A 518 31.53 -35.74 5.70
CA ILE A 518 31.09 -35.18 4.43
C ILE A 518 31.77 -35.99 3.33
N SER A 519 31.03 -36.93 2.75
CA SER A 519 31.33 -37.47 1.41
C SER A 519 30.16 -37.13 0.49
N ASP A 520 30.33 -36.03 -0.23
CA ASP A 520 29.66 -35.42 -1.39
C ASP A 520 28.16 -35.58 -1.71
N GLU A 521 27.34 -36.46 -1.13
CA GLU A 521 25.92 -36.54 -1.53
C GLU A 521 24.93 -36.84 -0.39
N VAL A 522 25.38 -36.93 0.87
CA VAL A 522 24.55 -37.49 1.96
C VAL A 522 24.88 -36.92 3.35
N VAL A 523 23.85 -36.60 4.16
CA VAL A 523 23.97 -36.26 5.59
C VAL A 523 23.65 -37.46 6.47
N TRP A 524 24.50 -37.74 7.46
CA TRP A 524 24.37 -38.83 8.43
C TRP A 524 24.00 -38.30 9.83
N LEU A 525 22.96 -38.85 10.44
CA LEU A 525 22.59 -38.56 11.84
C LEU A 525 22.64 -39.84 12.67
N HIS A 526 23.34 -39.81 13.80
CA HIS A 526 23.45 -40.93 14.73
C HIS A 526 22.62 -40.63 15.99
N SER A 527 21.80 -41.59 16.45
CA SER A 527 21.07 -41.48 17.71
C SER A 527 21.14 -42.81 18.48
N GLY A 528 21.90 -42.84 19.58
CA GLY A 528 22.12 -44.05 20.39
C GLY A 528 21.05 -44.36 21.45
N SER A 529 19.88 -43.71 21.44
CA SER A 529 18.90 -43.85 22.52
C SER A 529 17.86 -44.95 22.23
N TRP A 530 17.81 -45.96 23.11
CA TRP A 530 16.86 -47.08 23.01
C TRP A 530 15.45 -46.68 23.49
N VAL A 531 14.44 -46.91 22.65
CA VAL A 531 13.01 -46.67 22.94
C VAL A 531 12.26 -48.00 23.08
N ARG A 532 11.39 -48.11 24.08
CA ARG A 532 10.59 -49.33 24.34
C ARG A 532 9.31 -49.27 23.51
N VAL A 533 8.98 -50.35 22.81
CA VAL A 533 7.84 -50.38 21.85
C VAL A 533 6.74 -51.32 22.37
N SER A 534 7.08 -52.54 22.79
CA SER A 534 6.21 -53.46 23.54
C SER A 534 7.00 -54.70 24.00
N ASP A 535 6.48 -55.52 24.93
CA ASP A 535 7.03 -56.79 25.45
C ASP A 535 8.55 -56.97 25.38
N ASN A 536 9.26 -56.24 26.25
CA ASN A 536 10.73 -56.26 26.40
C ASN A 536 11.55 -55.91 25.14
N SER A 537 10.91 -55.53 24.04
CA SER A 537 11.59 -55.10 22.82
C SER A 537 11.97 -53.63 22.90
N ARG A 538 13.24 -53.35 22.57
CA ARG A 538 13.80 -52.00 22.48
C ARG A 538 14.26 -51.74 21.06
N VAL A 539 14.08 -50.51 20.62
CA VAL A 539 14.37 -50.06 19.26
C VAL A 539 15.25 -48.82 19.35
N SER A 540 16.37 -48.80 18.64
CA SER A 540 17.23 -47.61 18.52
C SER A 540 17.38 -47.24 17.05
N VAL A 541 17.29 -45.94 16.77
CA VAL A 541 17.53 -45.40 15.43
C VAL A 541 19.03 -45.22 15.23
N ALA A 542 19.70 -46.21 14.63
CA ALA A 542 21.15 -46.21 14.49
C ALA A 542 21.64 -45.10 13.56
N HIS A 543 20.98 -44.94 12.40
CA HIS A 543 21.37 -43.96 11.38
C HIS A 543 20.16 -43.40 10.64
N ILE A 544 20.15 -42.09 10.40
CA ILE A 544 19.26 -41.43 9.43
C ILE A 544 20.10 -40.85 8.31
N THR A 545 19.75 -41.16 7.08
CA THR A 545 20.43 -40.71 5.87
C THR A 545 19.51 -39.78 5.09
N ILE A 546 19.98 -38.56 4.80
CA ILE A 546 19.25 -37.56 4.01
C ILE A 546 20.08 -37.23 2.75
N PRO A 547 19.58 -37.44 1.52
CA PRO A 547 20.29 -37.11 0.30
C PRO A 547 20.42 -35.59 0.18
N MET A 548 21.61 -35.11 -0.18
CA MET A 548 21.81 -33.71 -0.51
C MET A 548 21.10 -33.37 -1.81
N VAL A 549 20.42 -32.23 -1.79
CA VAL A 549 19.69 -31.64 -2.90
C VAL A 549 20.69 -30.73 -3.64
N PRO A 550 20.62 -30.57 -4.98
CA PRO A 550 21.48 -29.60 -5.66
C PRO A 550 21.39 -28.22 -5.01
N PRO A 551 22.51 -27.47 -4.94
CA PRO A 551 22.59 -26.23 -4.20
C PRO A 551 21.49 -25.25 -4.63
N PHE A 552 20.79 -24.69 -3.65
CA PHE A 552 19.82 -23.62 -3.89
C PHE A 552 20.50 -22.47 -4.63
N ARG A 553 20.05 -22.17 -5.84
CA ARG A 553 20.47 -20.96 -6.55
C ARG A 553 19.83 -19.75 -5.89
N PHE A 554 20.49 -19.22 -4.87
CA PHE A 554 20.26 -17.83 -4.46
C PHE A 554 20.61 -16.92 -5.64
N PRO A 555 19.88 -15.83 -5.90
CA PRO A 555 20.41 -14.78 -6.77
C PRO A 555 21.79 -14.38 -6.22
N PRO A 556 22.83 -14.28 -7.07
CA PRO A 556 24.18 -14.04 -6.61
C PRO A 556 24.21 -12.78 -5.74
N LYS A 557 24.93 -12.84 -4.61
CA LYS A 557 25.35 -11.63 -3.91
C LYS A 557 26.02 -10.76 -4.96
N VAL A 558 25.41 -9.63 -5.32
CA VAL A 558 26.15 -8.56 -5.99
C VAL A 558 27.22 -8.16 -4.97
N LYS A 559 28.44 -8.65 -5.15
CA LYS A 559 29.59 -8.14 -4.41
C LYS A 559 29.63 -6.63 -4.67
N PRO A 560 29.87 -5.80 -3.65
CA PRO A 560 30.23 -4.42 -3.89
C PRO A 560 31.64 -4.43 -4.49
N ASP A 561 31.74 -4.67 -5.79
CA ASP A 561 32.96 -4.41 -6.51
C ASP A 561 33.11 -2.89 -6.64
N LEU A 562 34.21 -2.44 -6.05
CA LEU A 562 34.87 -1.15 -6.25
C LEU A 562 34.59 -0.54 -7.63
N LEU A 563 33.78 0.51 -7.68
CA LEU A 563 33.90 1.51 -8.72
C LEU A 563 34.95 2.53 -8.30
N SER A 564 36.20 2.12 -8.41
CA SER A 564 37.31 3.02 -8.69
C SER A 564 37.44 3.17 -10.21
N THR A 565 36.94 4.30 -10.72
CA THR A 565 37.44 5.18 -11.81
C THR A 565 36.26 5.93 -12.40
#